data_AF-A0A3D8GXS7-F1
#
_entry.id   AF-A0A3D8GXS7-F1
#
_cell.length_a   1.000
_cell.length_b   1.000
_cell.length_c   1.000
_cell.angle_alpha   90.00
_cell.angle_beta   90.00
_cell.angle_gamma   90.00
#
_symmetry.space_group_name_H-M   'P 1'
#
loop_
_entity.id
_entity.type
_entity.pdbx_description
1 polymer ?
#
loop_
_entity_poly.entity_id
_entity_poly.type
_entity_poly.pdbx_seq_one_letter_code
_entity_poly.pdbx_strand_id
1 'polypeptide(L)'
;MKRARVIAGLVLAVFALLFYTQIGKTHNVKVTIEKSEKYTTTEIEDAVKAVKRKFWNFKGGELMELWYSEKESNAHIEGYMKSGRGASNGVEPENVIVLFSNFKVRSWGADATLEPNSTHTGWSWIVIRDSKTDKWRVDDWGY
;
A
#
# COMPACT_ATOMS: atom_id res chain seq x y z
N MET A 1 28.28 -17.48 28.67
CA MET A 1 27.33 -16.39 28.99
C MET A 1 27.67 -15.03 28.36
N LYS A 2 28.91 -14.51 28.45
CA LYS A 2 29.28 -13.20 27.86
C LYS A 2 29.14 -13.16 26.32
N ARG A 3 29.63 -14.18 25.61
CA ARG A 3 29.54 -14.29 24.13
C ARG A 3 28.10 -14.34 23.62
N ALA A 4 27.22 -15.06 24.30
CA ALA A 4 25.79 -15.13 23.96
C ALA A 4 25.08 -13.77 24.12
N ARG A 5 25.44 -12.98 25.15
CA ARG A 5 24.91 -11.62 25.36
C ARG A 5 25.37 -10.64 24.28
N VAL A 6 26.62 -10.76 23.82
CA VAL A 6 27.15 -9.94 22.71
C VAL A 6 26.46 -10.29 21.39
N ILE A 7 26.28 -11.58 21.09
CA ILE A 7 25.56 -12.04 19.88
C ILE A 7 24.10 -11.56 19.91
N ALA A 8 23.40 -11.72 21.03
CA ALA A 8 22.03 -11.23 21.17
C ALA A 8 21.91 -9.71 20.97
N GLY A 9 22.86 -8.93 21.51
CA GLY A 9 22.91 -7.48 21.30
C GLY A 9 23.15 -7.08 19.85
N LEU A 10 24.05 -7.76 19.14
CA LEU A 10 24.30 -7.52 17.71
C LEU A 10 23.08 -7.86 16.84
N VAL A 11 22.41 -8.98 17.14
CA VAL A 11 21.18 -9.39 16.45
C VAL A 11 20.07 -8.35 16.65
N LEU A 12 19.86 -7.87 17.88
CA LEU A 12 18.90 -6.81 18.16
C LEU A 12 19.22 -5.50 17.44
N ALA A 13 20.50 -5.11 17.38
CA ALA A 13 20.93 -3.91 16.65
C ALA A 13 20.67 -4.03 15.13
N VAL A 14 20.96 -5.20 14.53
CA VAL A 14 20.67 -5.47 13.12
C VAL A 14 19.16 -5.42 12.86
N PHE A 15 18.34 -6.02 13.72
CA PHE A 15 16.88 -5.93 13.58
C PHE A 15 16.40 -4.47 13.70
N ALA A 16 16.89 -3.69 14.67
CA ALA A 16 16.53 -2.28 14.81
C ALA A 16 16.90 -1.45 13.57
N LEU A 17 18.09 -1.68 12.99
CA LEU A 17 18.53 -1.07 11.73
C LEU A 17 17.62 -1.45 10.57
N LEU A 18 17.28 -2.74 10.44
CA LEU A 18 16.34 -3.22 9.41
C LEU A 18 14.98 -2.54 9.58
N PHE A 19 14.40 -2.50 10.77
CA PHE A 19 13.13 -1.80 11.03
C PHE A 19 13.19 -0.30 10.70
N TYR A 20 14.27 0.40 11.06
CA TYR A 20 14.43 1.83 10.76
C TYR A 20 14.42 2.12 9.26
N THR A 21 15.12 1.31 8.45
CA THR A 21 15.11 1.47 6.98
C THR A 21 13.74 1.29 6.35
N GLN A 22 12.86 0.50 6.97
CA GLN A 22 11.53 0.27 6.47
C GLN A 22 10.56 1.40 6.87
N ILE A 23 10.71 2.00 8.07
CA ILE A 23 9.91 3.15 8.52
C ILE A 23 9.98 4.29 7.49
N GLY A 24 11.18 4.57 6.97
CA GLY A 24 11.38 5.61 5.96
C GLY A 24 10.57 5.45 4.68
N LYS A 25 10.15 4.23 4.31
CA LYS A 25 9.43 3.95 3.06
C LYS A 25 8.03 4.56 2.97
N THR A 26 7.37 4.72 4.12
CA THR A 26 5.96 5.16 4.17
C THR A 26 5.73 6.31 5.15
N HIS A 27 6.74 6.73 5.92
CA HIS A 27 6.59 7.79 6.92
C HIS A 27 6.47 9.18 6.30
N ASN A 28 7.22 9.44 5.21
CA ASN A 28 7.26 10.73 4.54
C ASN A 28 6.24 10.87 3.40
N VAL A 29 5.32 9.91 3.26
CA VAL A 29 4.31 9.94 2.19
C VAL A 29 3.34 11.10 2.39
N LYS A 30 3.17 11.92 1.35
CA LYS A 30 2.11 12.92 1.28
C LYS A 30 0.79 12.22 0.99
N VAL A 31 -0.14 12.27 1.94
CA VAL A 31 -1.50 11.72 1.77
C VAL A 31 -2.46 12.84 1.40
N THR A 32 -3.28 12.65 0.36
CA THR A 32 -4.31 13.61 -0.05
C THR A 32 -5.63 12.90 -0.27
N ILE A 33 -6.68 13.29 0.43
CA ILE A 33 -8.00 12.66 0.37
C ILE A 33 -8.99 13.69 -0.18
N GLU A 34 -9.49 13.46 -1.38
CA GLU A 34 -10.63 14.21 -1.90
C GLU A 34 -11.88 13.93 -1.07
N LYS A 35 -12.77 14.93 -0.93
CA LYS A 35 -14.08 14.73 -0.31
C LYS A 35 -14.83 13.62 -1.05
N SER A 36 -15.46 12.73 -0.31
CA SER A 36 -16.21 11.60 -0.85
C SER A 36 -17.68 11.69 -0.44
N GLU A 37 -18.55 11.30 -1.35
CA GLU A 37 -19.97 11.05 -1.08
C GLU A 37 -20.21 9.57 -0.72
N LYS A 38 -19.36 8.67 -1.21
CA LYS A 38 -19.48 7.21 -1.01
C LYS A 38 -18.89 6.68 0.30
N TYR A 39 -17.76 7.26 0.72
CA TYR A 39 -17.02 6.78 1.87
C TYR A 39 -16.81 7.90 2.88
N THR A 40 -16.85 7.53 4.16
CA THR A 40 -16.41 8.44 5.21
C THR A 40 -14.90 8.65 5.12
N THR A 41 -14.42 9.79 5.64
CA THR A 41 -12.97 10.05 5.72
C THR A 41 -12.24 8.94 6.47
N THR A 42 -12.83 8.39 7.54
CA THR A 42 -12.26 7.28 8.31
C THR A 42 -12.09 6.00 7.48
N GLU A 43 -13.06 5.66 6.63
CA GLU A 43 -12.94 4.49 5.73
C GLU A 43 -11.77 4.65 4.75
N ILE A 44 -11.62 5.84 4.17
CA ILE A 44 -10.52 6.14 3.23
C ILE A 44 -9.17 6.12 3.97
N GLU A 45 -9.10 6.67 5.18
CA GLU A 45 -7.91 6.62 6.02
C GLU A 45 -7.50 5.19 6.39
N ASP A 46 -8.47 4.32 6.67
CA ASP A 46 -8.20 2.91 6.96
C ASP A 46 -7.74 2.14 5.72
N ALA A 47 -8.28 2.46 4.53
CA ALA A 47 -7.76 1.95 3.26
C ALA A 47 -6.32 2.44 3.01
N VAL A 48 -6.02 3.72 3.30
CA VAL A 48 -4.65 4.27 3.26
C VAL A 48 -3.71 3.49 4.18
N LYS A 49 -4.14 3.16 5.40
CA LYS A 49 -3.35 2.32 6.32
C LYS A 49 -3.10 0.92 5.73
N ALA A 50 -4.09 0.33 5.04
CA ALA A 50 -3.93 -0.96 4.37
C ALA A 50 -2.88 -0.90 3.26
N VAL A 51 -2.89 0.15 2.43
CA VAL A 51 -1.88 0.37 1.38
C VAL A 51 -0.50 0.56 2.00
N LYS A 52 -0.34 1.43 3.02
CA LYS A 52 0.97 1.62 3.68
C LYS A 52 1.51 0.30 4.26
N ARG A 53 0.66 -0.52 4.89
CA ARG A 53 1.06 -1.86 5.38
C ARG A 53 1.50 -2.79 4.26
N LYS A 54 0.80 -2.80 3.13
CA LYS A 54 1.18 -3.63 1.97
C LYS A 54 2.48 -3.13 1.34
N PHE A 55 2.62 -1.82 1.14
CA PHE A 55 3.78 -1.19 0.53
C PHE A 55 5.07 -1.41 1.31
N TRP A 56 4.98 -1.59 2.63
CA TRP A 56 6.13 -1.98 3.47
C TRP A 56 6.91 -3.17 2.90
N ASN A 57 6.18 -4.13 2.31
CA ASN A 57 6.76 -5.34 1.73
C ASN A 57 7.32 -5.14 0.32
N PHE A 58 7.06 -4.00 -0.34
CA PHE A 58 7.67 -3.66 -1.63
C PHE A 58 9.14 -3.35 -1.39
N LYS A 59 10.02 -4.27 -1.80
CA LYS A 59 11.46 -4.10 -1.63
C LYS A 59 11.95 -3.01 -2.61
N GLY A 60 12.86 -2.16 -2.14
CA GLY A 60 13.42 -1.06 -2.94
C GLY A 60 12.46 0.11 -3.23
N GLY A 61 11.18 0.04 -2.83
CA GLY A 61 10.19 1.10 -3.04
C GLY A 61 10.21 2.20 -1.98
N GLU A 62 10.03 3.45 -2.40
CA GLU A 62 9.82 4.61 -1.53
C GLU A 62 8.53 5.34 -1.95
N LEU A 63 7.51 5.30 -1.09
CA LEU A 63 6.20 5.87 -1.35
C LEU A 63 6.23 7.39 -1.14
N MET A 64 6.03 8.14 -2.21
CA MET A 64 6.12 9.60 -2.19
C MET A 64 4.76 10.24 -1.95
N GLU A 65 3.76 9.79 -2.71
CA GLU A 65 2.39 10.30 -2.66
C GLU A 65 1.40 9.14 -2.64
N LEU A 66 0.30 9.33 -1.93
CA LEU A 66 -0.84 8.41 -1.89
C LEU A 66 -2.11 9.23 -1.81
N TRP A 67 -3.02 9.05 -2.76
CA TRP A 67 -4.23 9.84 -2.80
C TRP A 67 -5.48 9.03 -3.10
N TYR A 68 -6.60 9.62 -2.71
CA TYR A 68 -7.93 9.21 -3.09
C TYR A 68 -8.56 10.30 -3.96
N SER A 69 -9.06 9.93 -5.13
CA SER A 69 -10.02 10.70 -5.91
C SER A 69 -11.25 9.83 -6.17
N GLU A 70 -12.44 10.33 -5.85
CA GLU A 70 -13.67 9.54 -6.00
C GLU A 70 -13.95 9.22 -7.47
N LYS A 71 -13.72 10.19 -8.36
CA LYS A 71 -13.92 10.00 -9.81
C LYS A 71 -13.02 8.91 -10.36
N GLU A 72 -11.71 8.97 -10.08
CA GLU A 72 -10.75 7.97 -10.57
C GLU A 72 -10.99 6.60 -9.92
N SER A 73 -11.29 6.59 -8.61
CA SER A 73 -11.61 5.35 -7.90
C SER A 73 -12.80 4.64 -8.52
N ASN A 74 -13.88 5.38 -8.81
CA ASN A 74 -15.09 4.80 -9.42
C ASN A 74 -14.81 4.18 -10.79
N ALA A 75 -13.99 4.84 -11.61
CA ALA A 75 -13.62 4.31 -12.94
C ALA A 75 -12.84 2.99 -12.82
N HIS A 76 -11.90 2.89 -11.89
CA HIS A 76 -11.14 1.66 -11.67
C HIS A 76 -11.98 0.54 -11.04
N ILE A 77 -12.90 0.87 -10.12
CA ILE A 77 -13.83 -0.11 -9.53
C ILE A 77 -14.65 -0.79 -10.62
N GLU A 78 -15.14 -0.04 -11.61
CA GLU A 78 -15.92 -0.64 -12.71
C GLU A 78 -15.12 -1.71 -13.47
N GLY A 79 -13.87 -1.42 -13.84
CA GLY A 79 -12.99 -2.39 -14.49
C GLY A 79 -12.66 -3.59 -13.60
N TYR A 80 -12.36 -3.35 -12.32
CA TYR A 80 -12.09 -4.40 -11.35
C TYR A 80 -13.27 -5.35 -11.16
N MET A 81 -14.49 -4.81 -11.07
CA MET A 81 -15.72 -5.59 -10.89
C MET A 81 -16.12 -6.35 -12.17
N LYS A 82 -15.82 -5.81 -13.36
CA LYS A 82 -16.20 -6.45 -14.63
C LYS A 82 -15.19 -7.50 -15.12
N SER A 83 -13.90 -7.21 -15.00
CA SER A 83 -12.84 -8.04 -15.60
C SER A 83 -11.64 -8.30 -14.68
N GLY A 84 -11.59 -7.65 -13.52
CA GLY A 84 -10.59 -7.94 -12.49
C GLY A 84 -11.02 -9.06 -11.55
N ARG A 85 -10.32 -9.18 -10.41
CA ARG A 85 -10.62 -10.19 -9.39
C ARG A 85 -11.99 -10.00 -8.75
N GLY A 86 -12.52 -8.77 -8.75
CA GLY A 86 -13.87 -8.43 -8.27
C GLY A 86 -14.98 -9.19 -8.97
N ALA A 87 -14.77 -9.60 -10.23
CA ALA A 87 -15.74 -10.39 -11.00
C ALA A 87 -15.97 -11.81 -10.45
N SER A 88 -15.13 -12.29 -9.53
CA SER A 88 -15.16 -13.69 -9.06
C SER A 88 -14.91 -13.88 -7.56
N ASN A 89 -14.46 -12.85 -6.84
CA ASN A 89 -14.15 -12.97 -5.41
C ASN A 89 -15.34 -12.68 -4.49
N GLY A 90 -16.51 -12.31 -5.05
CA GLY A 90 -17.74 -12.06 -4.30
C GLY A 90 -17.77 -10.76 -3.49
N VAL A 91 -16.84 -9.83 -3.74
CA VAL A 91 -16.86 -8.50 -3.10
C VAL A 91 -17.95 -7.63 -3.72
N GLU A 92 -18.67 -6.88 -2.90
CA GLU A 92 -19.62 -5.88 -3.39
C GLU A 92 -18.90 -4.57 -3.74
N PRO A 93 -19.34 -3.82 -4.78
CA PRO A 93 -18.67 -2.59 -5.21
C PRO A 93 -18.49 -1.53 -4.11
N GLU A 94 -19.44 -1.39 -3.17
CA GLU A 94 -19.35 -0.48 -2.02
C GLU A 94 -18.29 -0.87 -0.98
N ASN A 95 -17.73 -2.08 -1.10
CA ASN A 95 -16.66 -2.60 -0.28
C ASN A 95 -15.32 -2.62 -1.02
N VAL A 96 -15.20 -1.85 -2.11
CA VAL A 96 -13.96 -1.60 -2.84
C VAL A 96 -13.63 -0.11 -2.79
N ILE A 97 -12.38 0.24 -2.49
CA ILE A 97 -11.81 1.58 -2.64
C ILE A 97 -10.55 1.45 -3.49
N VAL A 98 -10.35 2.33 -4.47
CA VAL A 98 -9.11 2.40 -5.21
C VAL A 98 -8.34 3.66 -4.80
N LEU A 99 -7.09 3.46 -4.38
CA LEU A 99 -6.14 4.52 -4.07
C LEU A 99 -5.06 4.56 -5.13
N PHE A 100 -4.40 5.71 -5.28
CA PHE A 100 -3.36 5.89 -6.28
C PHE A 100 -2.09 6.40 -5.62
N SER A 101 -0.94 6.08 -6.21
CA SER A 101 0.34 6.47 -5.64
C SER A 101 1.40 6.81 -6.67
N ASN A 102 2.34 7.63 -6.20
CA ASN A 102 3.61 7.85 -6.85
C ASN A 102 4.70 7.28 -5.94
N PHE A 103 5.60 6.46 -6.48
CA PHE A 103 6.71 5.90 -5.72
C PHE A 103 7.96 5.73 -6.57
N LYS A 104 9.12 5.78 -5.91
CA LYS A 104 10.42 5.54 -6.54
C LYS A 104 10.89 4.12 -6.28
N VAL A 105 11.56 3.53 -7.26
CA VAL A 105 12.23 2.24 -7.14
C VAL A 105 13.73 2.49 -7.10
N ARG A 106 14.39 2.05 -6.03
CA ARG A 106 15.83 2.22 -5.84
C ARG A 106 16.63 1.25 -6.73
N SER A 107 17.91 1.56 -6.95
CA SER A 107 18.83 0.78 -7.79
C SER A 107 19.01 -0.67 -7.36
N TRP A 108 18.92 -0.96 -6.06
CA TRP A 108 19.19 -2.29 -5.51
C TRP A 108 18.11 -2.73 -4.53
N GLY A 109 17.84 -4.04 -4.55
CA GLY A 109 16.80 -4.64 -3.72
C GLY A 109 15.38 -4.29 -4.15
N ALA A 110 15.18 -3.84 -5.39
CA ALA A 110 13.85 -3.73 -5.97
C ALA A 110 13.18 -5.11 -6.09
N ASP A 111 11.86 -5.15 -6.01
CA ASP A 111 11.12 -6.31 -6.50
C ASP A 111 11.51 -6.57 -7.96
N ALA A 112 11.73 -7.84 -8.33
CA ALA A 112 12.18 -8.22 -9.68
C ALA A 112 11.20 -7.80 -10.78
N THR A 113 9.96 -7.48 -10.41
CA THR A 113 8.92 -7.01 -11.33
C THR A 113 8.91 -5.50 -11.57
N LEU A 114 9.74 -4.73 -10.84
CA LEU A 114 9.79 -3.28 -10.94
C LEU A 114 11.16 -2.82 -11.48
N GLU A 115 11.13 -1.87 -12.42
CA GLU A 115 12.34 -1.34 -13.04
C GLU A 115 13.17 -0.56 -12.01
N PRO A 116 14.44 -0.91 -11.76
CA PRO A 116 15.30 -0.16 -10.85
C PRO A 116 15.52 1.28 -11.33
N ASN A 117 15.73 2.22 -10.39
CA ASN A 117 15.95 3.65 -10.68
C ASN A 117 14.80 4.33 -11.44
N SER A 118 13.59 3.80 -11.33
CA SER A 118 12.41 4.35 -11.97
C SER A 118 11.52 5.12 -10.98
N THR A 119 10.59 5.90 -11.53
CA THR A 119 9.47 6.46 -10.79
C THR A 119 8.19 5.93 -11.41
N HIS A 120 7.37 5.28 -10.60
CA HIS A 120 6.04 4.86 -10.99
C HIS A 120 5.06 5.93 -10.57
N THR A 121 4.30 6.46 -11.53
CA THR A 121 3.27 7.48 -11.29
C THR A 121 1.89 6.93 -11.55
N GLY A 122 0.90 7.32 -10.76
CA GLY A 122 -0.50 6.89 -10.95
C GLY A 122 -0.73 5.39 -10.72
N TRP A 123 0.12 4.74 -9.94
CA TRP A 123 -0.02 3.32 -9.62
C TRP A 123 -1.25 3.09 -8.76
N SER A 124 -2.13 2.20 -9.18
CA SER A 124 -3.40 1.92 -8.49
C SER A 124 -3.26 0.84 -7.41
N TRP A 125 -4.07 0.96 -6.37
CA TRP A 125 -4.21 0.01 -5.27
C TRP A 125 -5.69 -0.29 -5.08
N ILE A 126 -6.11 -1.52 -5.38
CA ILE A 126 -7.48 -1.98 -5.14
C ILE A 126 -7.55 -2.54 -3.72
N VAL A 127 -8.32 -1.86 -2.87
CA VAL A 127 -8.47 -2.16 -1.45
C VAL A 127 -9.89 -2.64 -1.20
N ILE A 128 -10.04 -3.80 -0.57
CA ILE A 128 -11.34 -4.42 -0.31
C ILE A 128 -11.56 -4.69 1.17
N ARG A 129 -12.82 -4.88 1.55
CA ARG A 129 -13.26 -5.48 2.81
C ARG A 129 -14.44 -6.41 2.51
N ASP A 130 -14.78 -7.33 3.41
CA ASP A 130 -15.88 -8.27 3.16
C ASP A 130 -17.24 -7.67 3.57
N SER A 131 -17.26 -6.81 4.59
CA SER A 131 -18.43 -6.07 5.04
C SER A 131 -18.05 -4.70 5.62
N LYS A 132 -19.05 -3.84 5.90
CA LYS A 132 -18.86 -2.49 6.48
C LYS A 132 -18.04 -2.48 7.77
N THR A 133 -18.06 -3.56 8.55
CA THR A 133 -17.33 -3.68 9.83
C THR A 133 -15.96 -4.34 9.71
N ASP A 134 -15.65 -4.95 8.56
CA ASP A 134 -14.39 -5.65 8.35
C ASP A 134 -13.24 -4.72 7.99
N LYS A 135 -12.02 -5.20 8.23
CA LYS A 135 -10.80 -4.44 7.95
C LYS A 135 -10.49 -4.43 6.46
N TRP A 136 -10.08 -3.27 5.99
CA TRP A 136 -9.53 -3.08 4.65
C TRP A 136 -8.22 -3.85 4.45
N ARG A 137 -8.09 -4.49 3.28
CA ARG A 137 -6.89 -5.17 2.79
C ARG A 137 -6.67 -4.85 1.32
N VAL A 138 -5.41 -4.81 0.88
CA VAL A 138 -5.11 -4.69 -0.56
C VAL A 138 -5.41 -6.04 -1.22
N ASP A 139 -6.28 -6.03 -2.23
CA ASP A 139 -6.55 -7.19 -3.06
C ASP A 139 -5.61 -7.22 -4.27
N ASP A 140 -5.47 -6.09 -4.97
CA ASP A 140 -4.71 -6.00 -6.21
C ASP A 140 -4.04 -4.62 -6.36
N TRP A 141 -3.07 -4.49 -7.26
CA TRP A 141 -2.34 -3.25 -7.50
C TRP A 141 -1.62 -3.26 -8.86
N GLY A 142 -1.43 -2.09 -9.46
CA GLY A 142 -0.77 -1.98 -10.77
C GLY A 142 -1.31 -0.86 -11.64
N TYR A 143 -1.06 -0.99 -12.94
CA TYR A 143 -1.62 -0.15 -13.99
C TYR A 143 -2.86 -0.78 -14.62
#